data_AF-A0A2S3GKM8-F1
#
_entry.id   AF-A0A2S3GKM8-F1
#
_cell.length_a   1.000
_cell.length_b   1.000
_cell.length_c   1.000
_cell.angle_alpha   90.00
_cell.angle_beta   90.00
_cell.angle_gamma   90.00
#
_symmetry.space_group_name_H-M   'P 1'
#
loop_
_entity.id
_entity.type
_entity.pdbx_description
1 polymer ?
#
loop_
_entity_poly.entity_id
_entity_poly.type
_entity_poly.pdbx_seq_one_letter_code
_entity_poly.pdbx_strand_id
1 'polypeptide(L)'
;MAADAAALEAPPLERPSLGEATLDDETRALVVPDAADLPASPPSAVEANFARYFIADFMNPGHDQYVYRHPNGLCVVGLAPAHVAFKEEGGITAVDFNVGKSDRSEMKVTGKRKRNAQHLQENSALCKVCVNDKSFVVRLLPLTLQTKEVLC
;
A
#
# COMPACT_ATOMS: atom_id res chain seq x y z
N MET A 1 34.20 -66.12 33.72
CA MET A 1 32.74 -66.09 33.50
C MET A 1 32.39 -64.62 33.29
N ALA A 2 32.59 -64.05 32.11
CA ALA A 2 31.74 -64.17 30.92
C ALA A 2 30.29 -63.70 31.19
N ALA A 3 29.99 -62.45 30.82
CA ALA A 3 28.80 -62.08 30.05
C ALA A 3 28.88 -60.59 29.65
N ASP A 4 28.74 -60.40 28.34
CA ASP A 4 28.63 -59.16 27.56
C ASP A 4 27.19 -58.60 27.66
N ALA A 5 27.02 -57.28 27.57
CA ALA A 5 25.81 -56.68 27.02
C ALA A 5 26.04 -55.23 26.55
N ALA A 6 26.32 -55.10 25.26
CA ALA A 6 25.69 -54.15 24.33
C ALA A 6 25.71 -52.64 24.65
N ALA A 7 26.60 -51.92 23.97
CA ALA A 7 26.35 -50.56 23.51
C ALA A 7 26.34 -50.58 21.98
N LEU A 8 25.18 -50.32 21.38
CA LEU A 8 25.05 -50.11 19.93
C LEU A 8 25.74 -48.78 19.56
N GLU A 9 26.82 -48.84 18.81
CA GLU A 9 27.32 -47.68 18.07
C GLU A 9 26.37 -47.39 16.90
N ALA A 10 25.82 -46.19 16.87
CA ALA A 10 24.99 -45.71 15.76
C ALA A 10 25.86 -45.49 14.51
N PRO A 11 25.37 -45.83 13.29
CA PRO A 11 26.13 -45.63 12.07
C PRO A 11 26.35 -44.14 11.80
N PRO A 12 27.48 -43.74 11.19
CA PRO A 12 27.72 -42.35 10.82
C PRO A 12 26.63 -41.91 9.83
N LEU A 13 25.89 -40.85 10.19
CA LEU A 13 25.01 -40.16 9.25
C LEU A 13 25.88 -39.48 8.19
N GLU A 14 26.08 -40.16 7.06
CA GLU A 14 26.61 -39.53 5.85
C GLU A 14 25.65 -38.42 5.44
N ARG A 15 26.11 -37.17 5.57
CA ARG A 15 25.40 -36.01 5.02
C ARG A 15 25.38 -36.21 3.51
N PRO A 16 24.22 -36.15 2.84
CA PRO A 16 24.21 -36.17 1.39
C PRO A 16 25.00 -34.95 0.94
N SER A 17 26.09 -35.18 0.21
CA SER A 17 26.80 -34.14 -0.52
C SER A 17 25.75 -33.48 -1.41
N LEU A 18 25.35 -32.26 -1.07
CA LEU A 18 24.56 -31.41 -1.93
C LEU A 18 25.33 -31.36 -3.24
N GLY A 19 24.83 -32.05 -4.27
CA GLY A 19 25.45 -32.02 -5.58
C GLY A 19 25.55 -30.55 -5.99
N GLU A 20 26.77 -30.02 -6.02
CA GLU A 20 27.06 -28.80 -6.72
C GLU A 20 26.70 -29.07 -8.18
N ALA A 21 25.46 -28.75 -8.56
CA ALA A 21 25.15 -28.55 -9.95
C ALA A 21 26.09 -27.44 -10.40
N THR A 22 27.18 -27.81 -11.06
CA THR A 22 28.12 -26.89 -11.67
C THR A 22 27.38 -26.18 -12.80
N LEU A 23 26.64 -25.12 -12.44
CA LEU A 23 26.16 -24.14 -13.40
C LEU A 23 27.41 -23.64 -14.12
N ASP A 24 27.49 -23.94 -15.42
CA ASP A 24 28.52 -23.44 -16.31
C ASP A 24 28.56 -21.91 -16.27
N ASP A 25 29.76 -21.35 -16.48
CA ASP A 25 30.01 -19.90 -16.37
C ASP A 25 29.09 -19.09 -17.30
N GLU A 26 28.74 -19.66 -18.45
CA GLU A 26 27.82 -19.09 -19.43
C GLU A 26 26.39 -18.99 -18.85
N THR A 27 25.90 -20.06 -18.22
CA THR A 27 24.61 -20.05 -17.52
C THR A 27 24.63 -19.14 -16.29
N ARG A 28 25.76 -19.04 -15.56
CA ARG A 28 25.91 -18.09 -14.45
C ARG A 28 25.81 -16.64 -14.92
N ALA A 29 26.44 -16.31 -16.04
CA ALA A 29 26.37 -14.98 -16.64
C ALA A 29 24.95 -14.62 -17.13
N LEU A 30 24.14 -15.60 -17.55
CA LEU A 30 22.76 -15.39 -17.96
C LEU A 30 21.77 -15.29 -16.80
N VAL A 31 22.08 -15.92 -15.65
CA VAL A 31 21.17 -16.00 -14.49
C VAL A 31 21.41 -14.89 -13.47
N VAL A 32 22.63 -14.36 -13.38
CA VAL A 32 22.98 -13.29 -12.43
C VAL A 32 22.70 -11.93 -13.06
N PRO A 33 21.69 -11.17 -12.61
CA PRO A 33 21.50 -9.80 -13.06
C PRO A 33 22.74 -8.97 -12.72
N ASP A 34 23.17 -8.10 -13.64
CA ASP A 34 24.32 -7.22 -13.41
C ASP A 34 24.03 -6.34 -12.20
N ALA A 35 25.00 -6.25 -11.28
CA ALA A 35 24.90 -5.37 -10.13
C ALA A 35 24.78 -3.90 -10.56
N ALA A 36 25.28 -3.54 -11.75
CA ALA A 36 25.11 -2.23 -12.34
C ALA A 36 23.66 -1.92 -12.76
N ASP A 37 22.83 -2.93 -12.99
CA ASP A 37 21.42 -2.79 -13.37
C ASP A 37 20.49 -2.60 -12.16
N LEU A 38 21.02 -2.74 -10.94
CA LEU A 38 20.23 -2.53 -9.73
C LEU A 38 20.00 -1.04 -9.47
N PRO A 39 18.80 -0.64 -9.01
CA PRO A 39 18.56 0.74 -8.63
C PRO A 39 19.47 1.14 -7.46
N ALA A 40 19.93 2.39 -7.47
CA ALA A 40 20.85 2.93 -6.46
C ALA A 40 20.35 2.80 -5.01
N SER A 41 19.03 2.75 -4.83
CA SER A 41 18.39 2.45 -3.56
C SER A 41 17.16 1.57 -3.78
N PRO A 42 16.83 0.68 -2.84
CA PRO A 42 15.58 -0.05 -2.89
C PRO A 42 14.38 0.92 -2.87
N PRO A 43 13.27 0.56 -3.54
CA PRO A 43 12.06 1.38 -3.53
C PRO A 43 11.52 1.53 -2.11
N SER A 44 10.90 2.68 -1.83
CA SER A 44 10.25 2.90 -0.55
C SER A 44 9.06 1.97 -0.33
N ALA A 45 8.65 1.79 0.93
CA ALA A 45 7.49 0.97 1.25
C ALA A 45 6.20 1.45 0.54
N VAL A 46 6.07 2.74 0.26
CA VAL A 46 4.90 3.27 -0.46
C VAL A 46 4.97 2.91 -1.94
N GLU A 47 6.13 3.09 -2.57
CA GLU A 47 6.33 2.78 -3.99
C GLU A 47 6.23 1.28 -4.29
N ALA A 48 6.72 0.44 -3.37
CA ALA A 48 6.65 -1.01 -3.53
C ALA A 48 5.25 -1.58 -3.29
N ASN A 49 4.49 -1.02 -2.33
CA ASN A 49 3.23 -1.61 -1.87
C ASN A 49 1.97 -0.94 -2.42
N PHE A 50 2.06 0.26 -3.02
CA PHE A 50 0.90 0.99 -3.50
C PHE A 50 1.01 1.38 -4.97
N ALA A 51 -0.07 1.12 -5.72
CA ALA A 51 -0.25 1.71 -7.04
C ALA A 51 -0.80 3.13 -6.89
N ARG A 52 -0.16 4.11 -7.53
CA ARG A 52 -0.57 5.52 -7.50
C ARG A 52 -1.41 5.87 -8.72
N TYR A 53 -2.60 6.42 -8.49
CA TYR A 53 -3.47 6.97 -9.51
C TYR A 53 -3.69 8.46 -9.26
N PHE A 54 -3.84 9.23 -10.33
CA PHE A 54 -4.21 10.64 -10.28
C PHE A 54 -5.50 10.85 -11.05
N ILE A 55 -6.33 11.74 -10.53
CA ILE A 55 -7.60 12.08 -11.12
C ILE A 55 -7.67 13.59 -11.19
N ALA A 56 -7.68 14.08 -12.43
CA ALA A 56 -7.88 15.48 -12.71
C ALA A 56 -9.36 15.83 -12.57
N ASP A 57 -9.64 16.92 -11.87
CA ASP A 57 -11.00 17.49 -11.86
C ASP A 57 -11.15 18.43 -13.06
N PHE A 58 -11.94 18.01 -14.04
CA PHE A 58 -12.21 18.82 -15.24
C PHE A 58 -13.19 19.97 -14.98
N MET A 59 -14.00 19.88 -13.93
CA MET A 59 -14.97 20.92 -13.57
C MET A 59 -14.28 22.05 -12.81
N ASN A 60 -13.30 21.70 -11.97
CA ASN A 60 -12.51 22.67 -11.21
C ASN A 60 -11.01 22.47 -11.46
N PRO A 61 -10.41 23.23 -12.40
CA PRO A 61 -9.01 23.04 -12.75
C PRO A 61 -8.11 23.24 -11.52
N GLY A 62 -7.23 22.27 -11.27
CA GLY A 62 -6.31 22.29 -10.12
C GLY A 62 -6.88 21.69 -8.83
N HIS A 63 -8.08 21.10 -8.88
CA HIS A 63 -8.64 20.30 -7.77
C HIS A 63 -8.31 18.81 -7.89
N ASP A 64 -7.09 18.53 -8.36
CA ASP A 64 -6.63 17.19 -8.66
C ASP A 64 -6.42 16.38 -7.37
N GLN A 65 -6.86 15.12 -7.41
CA GLN A 65 -6.73 14.19 -6.29
C GLN A 65 -5.87 13.00 -6.70
N TYR A 66 -5.28 12.33 -5.72
CA TYR A 66 -4.58 11.07 -5.93
C TYR A 66 -5.20 9.95 -5.08
N VAL A 67 -5.02 8.73 -5.56
CA VAL A 67 -5.36 7.52 -4.82
C VAL A 67 -4.18 6.56 -4.83
N TYR A 68 -3.72 6.15 -3.65
CA TYR A 68 -2.84 5.01 -3.48
C TYR A 68 -3.67 3.76 -3.22
N ARG A 69 -3.56 2.76 -4.08
CA ARG A 69 -4.24 1.48 -3.94
C ARG A 69 -3.25 0.40 -3.52
N HIS A 70 -3.48 -0.17 -2.35
CA HIS A 70 -2.77 -1.36 -1.89
C HIS A 70 -3.42 -2.63 -2.48
N PRO A 71 -2.65 -3.69 -2.79
CA PRO A 71 -3.18 -4.98 -3.22
C PRO A 71 -4.23 -5.58 -2.28
N ASN A 72 -4.10 -5.34 -0.98
CA ASN A 72 -5.06 -5.77 0.05
C ASN A 72 -6.42 -5.02 0.01
N GLY A 73 -6.64 -4.13 -0.96
CA GLY A 73 -7.87 -3.35 -1.10
C GLY A 73 -7.96 -2.12 -0.19
N LEU A 74 -6.89 -1.80 0.56
CA LEU A 74 -6.79 -0.52 1.27
C LEU A 74 -6.49 0.59 0.26
N CYS A 75 -7.24 1.70 0.34
CA CYS A 75 -7.02 2.88 -0.46
C CYS A 75 -6.71 4.08 0.42
N VAL A 76 -5.71 4.88 0.03
CA VAL A 76 -5.42 6.18 0.64
C VAL A 76 -5.71 7.25 -0.40
N VAL A 77 -6.61 8.17 -0.07
CA VAL A 77 -7.00 9.28 -0.95
C VAL A 77 -6.41 10.58 -0.41
N GLY A 78 -5.95 11.46 -1.30
CA GLY A 78 -5.41 12.75 -0.91
C GLY A 78 -5.39 13.77 -2.04
N LEU A 79 -4.89 14.97 -1.74
CA LEU A 79 -4.75 16.06 -2.70
C LEU A 79 -3.48 15.86 -3.55
N ALA A 80 -3.58 15.97 -4.88
CA ALA A 80 -2.42 15.88 -5.75
C ALA A 80 -1.37 16.95 -5.41
N PRO A 81 -0.07 16.70 -5.65
CA PRO A 81 0.97 17.71 -5.38
C PRO A 81 0.76 19.03 -6.14
N ALA A 82 0.10 18.99 -7.28
CA ALA A 82 -0.22 20.17 -8.09
C ALA A 82 -1.49 20.92 -7.64
N HIS A 83 -2.18 20.43 -6.61
CA HIS A 83 -3.47 20.95 -6.15
C HIS A 83 -3.36 22.39 -5.65
N VAL A 84 -4.40 23.21 -5.91
CA VAL A 84 -4.43 24.65 -5.56
C VAL A 84 -4.18 24.90 -4.08
N ALA A 85 -4.67 24.02 -3.20
CA ALA A 85 -4.42 24.05 -1.76
C ALA A 85 -2.94 24.19 -1.35
N PHE A 86 -2.00 23.66 -2.15
CA PHE A 86 -0.56 23.77 -1.87
C PHE A 86 0.08 25.04 -2.42
N LYS A 87 -0.62 25.77 -3.31
CA LYS A 87 -0.15 27.02 -3.92
C LYS A 87 -0.58 28.26 -3.13
N GLU A 88 -1.61 28.13 -2.30
CA GLU A 88 -2.10 29.22 -1.47
C GLU A 88 -1.10 29.54 -0.34
N GLU A 89 -0.85 30.82 -0.11
CA GLU A 89 0.02 31.30 0.98
C GLU A 89 -0.59 30.92 2.34
N GLY A 90 0.12 30.16 3.16
CA GLY A 90 -0.35 29.69 4.48
C GLY A 90 -0.60 28.19 4.57
N GLY A 91 -0.71 27.49 3.44
CA GLY A 91 -0.82 26.03 3.40
C GLY A 91 -2.08 25.46 4.07
N ILE A 92 -2.07 24.15 4.33
CA ILE A 92 -3.22 23.46 4.94
C ILE A 92 -3.27 23.78 6.43
N THR A 93 -4.38 24.39 6.86
CA THR A 93 -4.58 24.80 8.27
C THR A 93 -5.28 23.73 9.09
N ALA A 94 -6.25 23.03 8.51
CA ALA A 94 -7.00 21.98 9.19
C ALA A 94 -7.62 21.00 8.20
N VAL A 95 -7.99 19.81 8.69
CA VAL A 95 -8.78 18.82 7.96
C VAL A 95 -10.02 18.49 8.79
N ASP A 96 -11.18 18.75 8.22
CA ASP A 96 -12.48 18.53 8.83
C ASP A 96 -13.12 17.26 8.23
N PHE A 97 -13.48 16.30 9.09
CA PHE A 97 -14.12 15.04 8.69
C PHE A 97 -15.66 15.11 8.79
N ASN A 98 -16.20 16.27 9.13
CA ASN A 98 -17.63 16.54 9.15
C ASN A 98 -18.14 16.92 7.75
N VAL A 99 -18.33 15.90 6.91
CA VAL A 99 -18.86 16.01 5.55
C VAL A 99 -20.27 15.41 5.52
N GLY A 100 -21.23 16.09 6.14
CA GLY A 100 -22.64 15.69 6.21
C GLY A 100 -23.32 16.09 7.51
N LYS A 101 -24.28 15.27 7.97
CA LYS A 101 -24.91 15.41 9.31
C LYS A 101 -24.18 14.62 10.40
N SER A 102 -23.03 14.01 10.09
CA SER A 102 -22.33 13.06 10.96
C SER A 102 -20.83 13.20 10.79
N ASP A 103 -20.11 13.35 11.89
CA ASP A 103 -18.65 13.33 11.91
C ASP A 103 -18.13 11.91 11.64
N ARG A 104 -17.26 11.77 10.63
CA ARG A 104 -16.68 10.47 10.24
C ARG A 104 -15.46 10.10 11.07
N SER A 105 -14.89 11.03 11.83
CA SER A 105 -13.73 10.75 12.69
C SER A 105 -14.08 9.84 13.88
N GLU A 106 -15.32 9.90 14.37
CA GLU A 106 -15.81 9.09 15.48
C GLU A 106 -16.18 7.65 15.07
N MET A 107 -16.07 7.34 13.79
CA MET A 107 -16.58 6.11 13.21
C MET A 107 -15.62 4.94 13.49
N LYS A 108 -15.91 4.20 14.57
CA LYS A 108 -15.10 3.05 14.99
C LYS A 108 -15.58 1.75 14.33
N VAL A 109 -14.87 1.34 13.29
CA VAL A 109 -15.10 0.05 12.61
C VAL A 109 -14.50 -1.09 13.44
N THR A 110 -15.33 -2.05 13.88
CA THR A 110 -14.86 -3.17 14.73
C THR A 110 -15.39 -4.54 14.30
N GLY A 111 -14.59 -5.58 14.58
CA GLY A 111 -14.95 -6.99 14.42
C GLY A 111 -14.86 -7.54 12.98
N LYS A 112 -15.02 -8.86 12.84
CA LYS A 112 -14.88 -9.62 11.57
C LYS A 112 -15.81 -9.17 10.44
N ARG A 113 -16.91 -8.48 10.76
CA ARG A 113 -17.89 -7.97 9.79
C ARG A 113 -17.83 -6.45 9.59
N LYS A 114 -16.75 -5.80 10.04
CA LYS A 114 -16.58 -4.34 9.95
C LYS A 114 -17.84 -3.60 10.43
N ARG A 115 -18.34 -3.93 11.62
CA ARG A 115 -19.56 -3.30 12.16
C ARG A 115 -19.33 -1.80 12.26
N ASN A 116 -20.34 -1.02 11.88
CA ASN A 116 -20.32 0.45 11.76
C ASN A 116 -19.50 1.01 10.60
N ALA A 117 -18.98 0.17 9.70
CA ALA A 117 -18.36 0.68 8.49
C ALA A 117 -19.40 1.33 7.57
N GLN A 118 -19.01 2.44 6.97
CA GLN A 118 -19.88 3.22 6.11
C GLN A 118 -19.75 2.75 4.67
N HIS A 119 -20.90 2.64 4.03
CA HIS A 119 -20.95 2.44 2.61
C HIS A 119 -20.79 3.78 1.90
N LEU A 120 -19.75 3.91 1.09
CA LEU A 120 -19.48 5.12 0.32
C LEU A 120 -19.80 4.91 -1.14
N GLN A 121 -20.56 5.85 -1.70
CA GLN A 121 -20.83 5.91 -3.13
C GLN A 121 -19.77 6.74 -3.85
N GLU A 122 -19.68 6.54 -5.16
CA GLU A 122 -18.93 7.39 -6.06
C GLU A 122 -19.33 8.86 -5.82
N ASN A 123 -18.36 9.76 -5.68
CA ASN A 123 -18.53 11.19 -5.34
C ASN A 123 -18.92 11.53 -3.89
N SER A 124 -18.97 10.53 -2.99
CA SER A 124 -19.17 10.80 -1.56
C SER A 124 -18.05 11.69 -1.01
N ALA A 125 -18.40 12.78 -0.34
CA ALA A 125 -17.42 13.62 0.34
C ALA A 125 -16.78 12.84 1.50
N LEU A 126 -15.46 12.80 1.56
CA LEU A 126 -14.66 12.07 2.57
C LEU A 126 -14.22 12.98 3.72
N CYS A 127 -13.68 14.13 3.36
CA CYS A 127 -13.25 15.16 4.28
C CYS A 127 -13.18 16.52 3.55
N LYS A 128 -13.02 17.57 4.33
CA LYS A 128 -12.89 18.96 3.89
C LYS A 128 -11.54 19.48 4.38
N VAL A 129 -10.65 19.79 3.46
CA VAL A 129 -9.35 20.37 3.75
C VAL A 129 -9.50 21.88 3.78
N CYS A 130 -9.19 22.50 4.91
CA CYS A 130 -9.24 23.93 5.11
C CYS A 130 -7.86 24.54 4.87
N VAL A 131 -7.83 25.63 4.13
CA VAL A 131 -6.65 26.41 3.75
C VAL A 131 -7.04 27.86 3.93
N ASN A 132 -6.58 28.46 5.04
CA ASN A 132 -7.03 29.79 5.48
C ASN A 132 -8.57 29.89 5.50
N ASP A 133 -9.15 30.78 4.69
CA ASP A 133 -10.60 30.99 4.56
C ASP A 133 -11.25 30.12 3.47
N LYS A 134 -10.46 29.34 2.72
CA LYS A 134 -10.93 28.46 1.65
C LYS A 134 -11.03 27.03 2.14
N SER A 135 -11.89 26.27 1.50
CA SER A 135 -12.06 24.86 1.83
C SER A 135 -12.28 23.99 0.60
N PHE A 136 -11.60 22.86 0.57
CA PHE A 136 -11.57 21.91 -0.54
C PHE A 136 -12.15 20.58 -0.09
N VAL A 137 -13.18 20.09 -0.78
CA VAL A 137 -13.82 18.82 -0.44
C VAL A 137 -13.14 17.68 -1.20
N VAL A 138 -12.56 16.74 -0.47
CA VAL A 138 -12.02 15.49 -1.02
C VAL A 138 -13.18 14.51 -1.19
N ARG A 139 -13.29 13.88 -2.35
CA ARG A 139 -14.40 12.98 -2.68
C ARG A 139 -13.88 11.58 -2.97
N LEU A 140 -14.76 10.60 -2.79
CA LEU A 140 -14.52 9.26 -3.29
C LEU A 140 -14.55 9.31 -4.81
N LEU A 141 -13.52 8.77 -5.43
CA LEU A 141 -13.34 8.81 -6.86
C LEU A 141 -13.68 7.43 -7.44
N PRO A 142 -14.44 7.37 -8.55
CA PRO A 142 -14.66 6.12 -9.26
C PRO A 142 -13.34 5.71 -9.92
N LEU A 143 -12.58 4.84 -9.27
CA LEU A 143 -11.53 4.10 -9.97
C LEU A 143 -12.23 3.13 -10.91
N THR A 144 -12.27 3.45 -12.20
CA THR A 144 -12.85 2.61 -13.26
C THR A 144 -12.00 1.37 -13.52
N LEU A 145 -11.68 0.60 -12.48
CA LEU A 145 -11.13 -0.75 -12.54
C LEU A 145 -11.68 -1.54 -11.35
N GLN A 146 -12.82 -2.19 -11.57
CA GLN A 146 -13.41 -3.28 -10.78
C GLN A 146 -13.04 -3.31 -9.28
N THR A 147 -13.73 -2.52 -8.46
CA THR A 147 -13.92 -2.92 -7.06
C THR A 147 -15.32 -2.50 -6.65
N LYS A 148 -16.18 -3.51 -6.48
CA LYS A 148 -17.44 -3.38 -5.75
C LYS A 148 -17.10 -2.84 -4.36
N GLU A 149 -17.68 -1.69 -4.03
CA GLU A 149 -17.93 -1.24 -2.67
C GLU A 149 -16.68 -1.03 -1.79
N VAL A 150 -16.19 0.22 -1.75
CA VAL A 150 -15.21 0.64 -0.75
C VAL A 150 -15.94 0.86 0.58
N LEU A 151 -15.75 -0.08 1.50
CA LEU A 151 -16.25 0.02 2.87
C LEU A 151 -15.18 0.72 3.73
N CYS A 152 -15.45 1.96 4.14
CA CYS A 152 -14.60 2.74 5.05
C CYS A 152 -15.00 2.51 6.51
#